data_AF-A0A7X2PT89-F1
#
_entry.id   AF-A0A7X2PT89-F1
#
_cell.length_a   1.000
_cell.length_b   1.000
_cell.length_c   1.000
_cell.angle_alpha   90.00
_cell.angle_beta   90.00
_cell.angle_gamma   90.00
#
_symmetry.space_group_name_H-M   'P 1'
#
loop_
_entity.id
_entity.type
_entity.pdbx_description
1 polymer ?
#
loop_
_entity_poly.entity_id
_entity_poly.type
_entity_poly.pdbx_seq_one_letter_code
_entity_poly.pdbx_strand_id
1 'polypeptide(L)'
;MEAALEVTPTIWDSKLDAFCERVANGDPTSTGVSVAAVSAALGASLLEMVLEIIARRTMFPGSAEKLASLRRAVKNESERLMLCVDTDIAAYGAYMEALRSKADPAEIARCQHRTVEVPLQAARAAIAALDLCGQARNIVSGAITADLSTAAILLESAVRAILRCVEENLRAVPDPRAAAECTAFGEEASRMLRLVLTAGVEE
;
A
#
# COMPACT_ATOMS: atom_id res chain seq x y z
N MET A 1 3.82 -34.54 14.56
CA MET A 1 4.15 -34.39 13.13
C MET A 1 3.85 -32.94 12.81
N GLU A 2 4.87 -32.09 12.94
CA GLU A 2 4.79 -30.66 12.65
C GLU A 2 4.49 -30.53 11.16
N ALA A 3 3.29 -30.05 10.82
CA ALA A 3 3.00 -29.68 9.45
C ALA A 3 3.96 -28.53 9.13
N ALA A 4 4.90 -28.77 8.21
CA ALA A 4 5.71 -27.73 7.64
C ALA A 4 4.75 -26.67 7.09
N LEU A 5 4.73 -25.49 7.71
CA LEU A 5 4.06 -24.34 7.16
C LEU A 5 4.68 -24.11 5.78
N GLU A 6 3.97 -24.45 4.71
CA GLU A 6 4.34 -24.05 3.36
C GLU A 6 4.43 -22.53 3.37
N VAL A 7 5.66 -22.01 3.42
CA VAL A 7 5.92 -20.59 3.26
C VAL A 7 5.47 -20.25 1.86
N THR A 8 4.35 -19.55 1.74
CA THR A 8 3.88 -19.05 0.46
C THR A 8 5.00 -18.16 -0.10
N PRO A 9 5.57 -18.48 -1.28
CA PRO A 9 6.67 -17.71 -1.82
C PRO A 9 6.21 -16.26 -2.02
N THR A 10 7.03 -15.33 -1.57
CA THR A 10 6.73 -13.90 -1.66
C THR A 10 6.61 -13.46 -3.12
N ILE A 11 5.66 -12.57 -3.40
CA ILE A 11 5.49 -12.04 -4.75
C ILE A 11 6.69 -11.19 -5.19
N TRP A 12 7.45 -10.65 -4.23
CA TRP A 12 8.57 -9.74 -4.44
C TRP A 12 9.79 -10.41 -5.08
N ASP A 13 9.88 -11.74 -5.04
CA ASP A 13 10.93 -12.50 -5.73
C ASP A 13 10.58 -12.76 -7.21
N SER A 14 9.36 -12.41 -7.65
CA SER A 14 8.94 -12.56 -9.04
C SER A 14 9.51 -11.45 -9.92
N LYS A 15 9.81 -11.79 -11.18
CA LYS A 15 10.02 -10.78 -12.21
C LYS A 15 8.71 -10.02 -12.49
N LEU A 16 8.83 -8.74 -12.83
CA LEU A 16 7.67 -7.87 -13.12
C LEU A 16 6.84 -8.36 -14.31
N ASP A 17 7.48 -8.87 -15.36
CA ASP A 17 6.80 -9.46 -16.52
C ASP A 17 5.95 -10.69 -16.13
N ALA A 18 6.52 -11.59 -15.32
CA ALA A 18 5.82 -12.74 -14.79
C ALA A 18 4.66 -12.33 -13.87
N PHE A 19 4.81 -11.28 -13.06
CA PHE A 19 3.70 -10.74 -12.26
C PHE A 19 2.56 -10.22 -13.16
N CYS A 20 2.89 -9.44 -14.19
CA CYS A 20 1.90 -8.94 -15.16
C CYS A 20 1.17 -10.09 -15.88
N GLU A 21 1.88 -11.14 -16.28
CA GLU A 21 1.27 -12.32 -16.91
C GLU A 21 0.32 -13.04 -15.96
N ARG A 22 0.68 -13.21 -14.68
CA ARG A 22 -0.22 -13.80 -13.67
C ARG A 22 -1.51 -12.98 -13.50
N VAL A 23 -1.38 -11.65 -13.39
CA VAL A 23 -2.53 -10.73 -13.33
C VAL A 23 -3.42 -10.88 -14.57
N ALA A 24 -2.82 -10.86 -15.77
CA ALA A 24 -3.56 -10.96 -17.02
C ALA A 24 -4.29 -12.31 -17.20
N ASN A 25 -3.70 -13.39 -16.68
CA ASN A 25 -4.27 -14.73 -16.75
C ASN A 25 -5.30 -15.02 -15.65
N GLY A 26 -5.59 -14.05 -14.77
CA GLY A 26 -6.56 -14.22 -13.68
C GLY A 26 -6.10 -15.20 -12.62
N ASP A 27 -4.80 -15.24 -12.31
CA ASP A 27 -4.27 -16.04 -11.21
C ASP A 27 -4.99 -15.64 -9.90
N PRO A 28 -5.57 -16.60 -9.14
CA PRO A 28 -6.27 -16.30 -7.89
C PRO A 28 -5.43 -15.58 -6.83
N THR A 29 -4.10 -15.62 -6.94
CA THR A 29 -3.15 -14.90 -6.07
C THR A 29 -2.93 -13.45 -6.50
N SER A 30 -3.43 -13.02 -7.67
CA SER A 30 -3.33 -11.66 -8.18
C SER A 30 -4.67 -10.93 -8.11
N THR A 31 -5.05 -10.50 -6.91
CA THR A 31 -6.27 -9.73 -6.65
C THR A 31 -6.10 -8.26 -7.05
N GLY A 32 -7.21 -7.53 -7.17
CA GLY A 32 -7.15 -6.07 -7.34
C GLY A 32 -6.43 -5.37 -6.18
N VAL A 33 -6.53 -5.92 -4.96
CA VAL A 33 -5.82 -5.40 -3.77
C VAL A 33 -4.32 -5.60 -3.93
N SER A 34 -3.84 -6.77 -4.33
CA SER A 34 -2.40 -7.02 -4.45
C SER A 34 -1.76 -6.15 -5.52
N VAL A 35 -2.42 -5.94 -6.67
CA VAL A 35 -1.95 -4.99 -7.71
C VAL A 35 -1.89 -3.55 -7.17
N ALA A 36 -2.92 -3.10 -6.46
CA ALA A 36 -2.95 -1.76 -5.87
C ALA A 36 -1.88 -1.59 -4.78
N ALA A 37 -1.71 -2.58 -3.91
CA ALA A 37 -0.71 -2.54 -2.85
C ALA A 37 0.74 -2.64 -3.39
N VAL A 38 0.98 -3.38 -4.48
CA VAL A 38 2.26 -3.31 -5.22
C VAL A 38 2.50 -1.91 -5.75
N SER A 39 1.47 -1.26 -6.31
CA SER A 39 1.57 0.12 -6.80
C SER A 39 1.89 1.11 -5.66
N ALA A 40 1.32 0.91 -4.48
CA ALA A 40 1.66 1.69 -3.29
C ALA A 40 3.11 1.48 -2.85
N ALA A 41 3.60 0.23 -2.82
CA ALA A 41 4.99 -0.07 -2.47
C ALA A 41 5.97 0.62 -3.44
N LEU A 42 5.67 0.60 -4.75
CA LEU A 42 6.45 1.34 -5.75
C LEU A 42 6.43 2.86 -5.48
N GLY A 43 5.30 3.42 -5.09
CA GLY A 43 5.19 4.81 -4.68
C GLY A 43 6.05 5.14 -3.46
N ALA A 44 6.04 4.28 -2.42
CA ALA A 44 6.89 4.43 -1.24
C ALA A 44 8.38 4.30 -1.57
N SER A 45 8.77 3.33 -2.39
CA SER A 45 10.15 3.19 -2.89
C SER A 45 10.60 4.39 -3.72
N LEU A 46 9.70 4.99 -4.50
CA LEU A 46 10.01 6.21 -5.25
C LEU A 46 10.26 7.39 -4.29
N LEU A 47 9.47 7.54 -3.23
CA LEU A 47 9.75 8.52 -2.17
C LEU A 47 11.10 8.25 -1.47
N GLU A 48 11.44 6.98 -1.20
CA GLU A 48 12.74 6.63 -0.63
C GLU A 48 13.90 7.10 -1.54
N MET A 49 13.80 6.87 -2.84
CA MET A 49 14.76 7.36 -3.83
C MET A 49 14.86 8.91 -3.78
N VAL A 50 13.73 9.61 -3.69
CA VAL A 50 13.71 11.08 -3.59
C VAL A 50 14.50 11.56 -2.37
N LEU A 51 14.24 10.98 -1.20
CA LEU A 51 14.91 11.36 0.04
C LEU A 51 16.40 10.98 0.04
N GLU A 52 16.77 9.87 -0.60
CA GLU A 52 18.17 9.47 -0.78
C GLU A 52 18.94 10.45 -1.66
N ILE A 53 18.35 10.91 -2.76
CA ILE A 53 18.98 11.92 -3.63
C ILE A 53 19.17 13.24 -2.87
N ILE A 54 18.19 13.66 -2.06
CA ILE A 54 18.32 14.86 -1.21
C ILE A 54 19.46 14.70 -0.21
N ALA A 55 19.59 13.53 0.42
CA ALA A 55 20.64 13.28 1.41
C ALA A 55 22.06 13.32 0.81
N ARG A 56 22.20 13.13 -0.52
CA ARG A 56 23.48 13.20 -1.24
C ARG A 56 23.83 14.61 -1.73
N ARG A 57 22.92 15.59 -1.58
CA ARG A 57 23.19 16.97 -2.00
C ARG A 57 24.28 17.56 -1.10
N THR A 58 25.26 18.21 -1.73
CA THR A 58 26.35 18.90 -1.03
C THR A 58 25.86 20.05 -0.15
N MET A 59 24.73 20.67 -0.52
CA MET A 59 24.03 21.65 0.30
C MET A 59 22.57 21.23 0.50
N PHE A 60 22.22 20.94 1.76
CA PHE A 60 20.85 20.73 2.19
C PHE A 60 20.51 21.76 3.26
N PRO A 61 19.60 22.73 2.98
CA PRO A 61 19.27 23.78 3.94
C PRO A 61 18.39 23.29 5.11
N GLY A 62 17.88 22.06 5.05
CA GLY A 62 17.02 21.48 6.09
C GLY A 62 17.78 20.75 7.19
N SER A 63 17.04 20.25 8.19
CA SER A 63 17.59 19.43 9.27
C SER A 63 17.97 18.02 8.78
N ALA A 64 19.25 17.66 8.91
CA ALA A 64 19.75 16.32 8.60
C ALA A 64 19.06 15.23 9.44
N GLU A 65 18.73 15.52 10.70
CA GLU A 65 17.98 14.62 11.58
C GLU A 65 16.56 14.39 11.06
N LYS A 66 15.86 15.45 10.65
CA LYS A 66 14.52 15.34 10.06
C LYS A 66 14.54 14.50 8.78
N LEU A 67 15.53 14.71 7.91
CA LEU A 67 15.70 13.91 6.70
C LEU A 67 15.98 12.43 7.01
N ALA A 68 16.85 12.14 7.98
CA ALA A 68 17.11 10.77 8.43
C ALA A 68 15.87 10.11 9.04
N SER A 69 15.05 10.87 9.76
CA SER A 69 13.77 10.40 10.30
C SER A 69 12.78 10.04 9.19
N LEU A 70 12.60 10.93 8.19
CA LEU A 70 11.72 10.68 7.05
C LEU A 70 12.16 9.44 6.26
N ARG A 71 13.47 9.27 6.04
CA ARG A 71 14.02 8.10 5.37
C ARG A 71 13.72 6.79 6.09
N ARG A 72 13.87 6.76 7.42
CA ARG A 72 13.50 5.58 8.22
C ARG A 72 12.00 5.31 8.15
N ALA A 73 11.18 6.37 8.24
CA ALA A 73 9.73 6.23 8.18
C ALA A 73 9.26 5.68 6.84
N VAL A 74 9.76 6.20 5.71
CA VAL A 74 9.34 5.69 4.39
C VAL A 74 9.79 4.25 4.16
N LYS A 75 11.00 3.89 4.62
CA LYS A 75 11.48 2.52 4.52
C LYS A 75 10.57 1.56 5.29
N ASN A 76 10.19 1.93 6.52
CA ASN A 76 9.28 1.11 7.33
C ASN A 76 7.90 0.96 6.66
N GLU A 77 7.34 2.03 6.09
CA GLU A 77 6.04 1.94 5.39
C GLU A 77 6.15 1.14 4.08
N SER A 78 7.27 1.23 3.36
CA SER A 78 7.55 0.40 2.19
C SER A 78 7.59 -1.09 2.54
N GLU A 79 8.34 -1.46 3.58
CA GLU A 79 8.40 -2.84 4.09
C GLU A 79 7.02 -3.33 4.57
N ARG A 80 6.24 -2.45 5.21
CA ARG A 80 4.87 -2.76 5.64
C ARG A 80 3.93 -3.00 4.46
N LEU A 81 4.01 -2.18 3.42
CA LEU A 81 3.25 -2.37 2.19
C LEU A 81 3.62 -3.69 1.51
N MET A 82 4.91 -4.03 1.47
CA MET A 82 5.38 -5.30 0.93
C MET A 82 4.79 -6.50 1.69
N LEU A 83 4.79 -6.45 3.02
CA LEU A 83 4.16 -7.47 3.86
C LEU A 83 2.64 -7.55 3.65
N CYS A 84 1.97 -6.40 3.52
CA CYS A 84 0.53 -6.37 3.27
C CYS A 84 0.14 -7.07 1.96
N VAL A 85 0.97 -6.99 0.92
CA VAL A 85 0.72 -7.72 -0.34
C VAL A 85 0.71 -9.23 -0.10
N ASP A 86 1.75 -9.78 0.50
CA ASP A 86 1.84 -11.22 0.78
C ASP A 86 0.72 -11.66 1.74
N THR A 87 0.38 -10.80 2.71
CA THR A 87 -0.70 -11.08 3.68
C THR A 87 -2.08 -11.10 3.02
N ASP A 88 -2.34 -10.23 2.03
CA ASP A 88 -3.60 -10.21 1.28
C ASP A 88 -3.77 -11.48 0.46
N ILE A 89 -2.70 -11.88 -0.25
CA ILE A 89 -2.67 -13.11 -1.04
C ILE A 89 -2.96 -14.32 -0.15
N ALA A 90 -2.31 -14.40 1.02
CA ALA A 90 -2.53 -15.47 1.97
C ALA A 90 -3.95 -15.44 2.58
N ALA A 91 -4.50 -14.25 2.88
CA ALA A 91 -5.85 -14.12 3.41
C ALA A 91 -6.92 -14.57 2.40
N TYR A 92 -6.79 -14.15 1.15
CA TYR A 92 -7.70 -14.55 0.08
C TYR A 92 -7.58 -16.06 -0.21
N GLY A 93 -6.35 -16.59 -0.29
CA GLY A 93 -6.10 -18.02 -0.44
C GLY A 93 -6.74 -18.86 0.67
N ALA A 94 -6.58 -18.44 1.93
CA ALA A 94 -7.19 -19.13 3.07
C ALA A 94 -8.73 -19.09 3.03
N TYR A 95 -9.34 -17.99 2.58
CA TYR A 95 -10.78 -17.91 2.39
C TYR A 95 -11.27 -18.85 1.29
N MET A 96 -10.60 -18.86 0.13
CA MET A 96 -10.94 -19.77 -0.97
C MET A 96 -10.78 -21.24 -0.57
N GLU A 97 -9.74 -21.56 0.20
CA GLU A 97 -9.52 -22.91 0.72
C GLU A 97 -10.60 -23.35 1.71
N ALA A 98 -11.00 -22.47 2.63
CA ALA A 98 -12.09 -22.75 3.59
C ALA A 98 -13.41 -23.05 2.86
N LEU A 99 -13.71 -22.30 1.78
CA LEU A 99 -14.87 -22.58 0.92
C LEU A 99 -14.75 -23.92 0.21
N ARG A 100 -13.58 -24.21 -0.40
CA ARG A 100 -13.34 -25.43 -1.17
C ARG A 100 -13.40 -26.68 -0.32
N SER A 101 -12.82 -26.64 0.88
CA SER A 101 -12.79 -27.73 1.85
C SER A 101 -14.10 -27.91 2.61
N LYS A 102 -15.05 -26.97 2.47
CA LYS A 102 -16.30 -26.93 3.25
C LYS A 102 -16.02 -26.94 4.76
N ALA A 103 -15.09 -26.08 5.17
CA ALA A 103 -14.78 -25.83 6.57
C ALA A 103 -16.03 -25.43 7.37
N ASP A 104 -15.92 -25.42 8.70
CA ASP A 104 -17.05 -25.02 9.52
C ASP A 104 -17.45 -23.55 9.24
N PRO A 105 -18.73 -23.18 9.44
CA PRO A 105 -19.18 -21.82 9.14
C PRO A 105 -18.45 -20.71 9.90
N ALA A 106 -17.93 -20.98 11.10
CA ALA A 106 -17.21 -19.99 11.89
C ALA A 106 -15.80 -19.75 11.33
N GLU A 107 -15.13 -20.79 10.84
CA GLU A 107 -13.87 -20.70 10.12
C GLU A 107 -14.00 -19.94 8.81
N ILE A 108 -15.03 -20.24 8.00
CA ILE A 108 -15.29 -19.50 6.76
C ILE A 108 -15.51 -18.02 7.06
N ALA A 109 -16.35 -17.69 8.05
CA ALA A 109 -16.59 -16.32 8.45
C ALA A 109 -15.31 -15.61 8.91
N ARG A 110 -14.47 -16.28 9.72
CA ARG A 110 -13.17 -15.74 10.16
C ARG A 110 -12.25 -15.43 8.98
N CYS A 111 -12.12 -16.33 8.02
CA CYS A 111 -11.31 -16.09 6.83
C CYS A 111 -11.89 -14.97 5.96
N GLN A 112 -13.21 -14.90 5.85
CA GLN A 112 -13.90 -13.85 5.09
C GLN A 112 -13.71 -12.47 5.72
N HIS A 113 -13.72 -12.35 7.05
CA HIS A 113 -13.42 -11.08 7.73
C HIS A 113 -12.01 -10.57 7.41
N ARG A 114 -11.03 -11.47 7.24
CA ARG A 114 -9.67 -11.09 6.88
C ARG A 114 -9.56 -10.48 5.48
N THR A 115 -10.48 -10.78 4.56
CA THR A 115 -10.50 -10.14 3.22
C THR A 115 -10.96 -8.68 3.26
N VAL A 116 -11.43 -8.18 4.41
CA VAL A 116 -11.70 -6.77 4.67
C VAL A 116 -10.56 -6.15 5.50
N GLU A 117 -10.15 -6.85 6.55
CA GLU A 117 -9.15 -6.36 7.50
C GLU A 117 -7.78 -6.11 6.85
N VAL A 118 -7.27 -7.09 6.09
CA VAL A 118 -5.92 -7.04 5.52
C VAL A 118 -5.78 -5.93 4.47
N PRO A 119 -6.71 -5.77 3.50
CA PRO A 119 -6.64 -4.63 2.60
C PRO A 119 -6.73 -3.28 3.32
N LEU A 120 -7.51 -3.15 4.40
CA LEU A 120 -7.54 -1.91 5.20
C LEU A 120 -6.19 -1.60 5.88
N GLN A 121 -5.42 -2.62 6.26
CA GLN A 121 -4.04 -2.43 6.73
C GLN A 121 -3.12 -1.90 5.62
N ALA A 122 -3.28 -2.41 4.39
CA ALA A 122 -2.57 -1.92 3.22
C ALA A 122 -2.92 -0.45 2.91
N ALA A 123 -4.21 -0.09 2.96
CA ALA A 123 -4.67 1.28 2.79
C ALA A 123 -4.07 2.23 3.85
N ARG A 124 -4.01 1.81 5.12
CA ARG A 124 -3.34 2.57 6.19
C ARG A 124 -1.85 2.80 5.92
N ALA A 125 -1.15 1.79 5.40
CA ALA A 125 0.26 1.90 5.04
C ALA A 125 0.48 2.88 3.88
N ALA A 126 -0.37 2.80 2.86
CA ALA A 126 -0.32 3.73 1.74
C ALA A 126 -0.62 5.18 2.17
N ILE A 127 -1.59 5.40 3.08
CA ILE A 127 -1.87 6.75 3.64
C ILE A 127 -0.69 7.26 4.46
N ALA A 128 -0.08 6.42 5.30
CA ALA A 128 1.10 6.82 6.08
C ALA A 128 2.26 7.22 5.16
N ALA A 129 2.52 6.46 4.09
CA ALA A 129 3.52 6.83 3.09
C ALA A 129 3.15 8.12 2.33
N LEU A 130 1.87 8.35 2.04
CA LEU A 130 1.40 9.58 1.39
C LEU A 130 1.55 10.81 2.29
N ASP A 131 1.35 10.66 3.60
CA ASP A 131 1.66 11.72 4.58
C ASP A 131 3.15 12.06 4.55
N LEU A 132 4.03 11.07 4.44
CA LEU A 132 5.48 11.29 4.30
C LEU A 132 5.83 12.06 3.01
N CYS A 133 5.10 11.86 1.90
CA CYS A 133 5.22 12.73 0.73
C CYS A 133 4.86 14.19 1.09
N GLY A 134 3.77 14.39 1.84
CA GLY A 134 3.36 15.70 2.35
C GLY A 134 4.43 16.36 3.23
N GLN A 135 5.09 15.59 4.11
CA GLN A 135 6.18 16.10 4.94
C GLN A 135 7.44 16.42 4.14
N ALA A 136 7.74 15.64 3.10
CA ALA A 136 8.89 15.82 2.22
C ALA A 136 8.74 17.02 1.27
N ARG A 137 7.51 17.47 0.99
CA ARG A 137 7.22 18.50 -0.02
C ARG A 137 8.01 19.81 0.16
N ASN A 138 8.30 20.20 1.41
CA ASN A 138 8.98 21.47 1.71
C ASN A 138 10.51 21.38 1.61
N ILE A 139 11.06 20.18 1.43
CA ILE A 139 12.51 19.94 1.33
C ILE A 139 12.93 19.42 -0.06
N VAL A 140 11.93 19.07 -0.89
CA VAL A 140 12.09 18.63 -2.27
C VAL A 140 12.06 19.86 -3.19
N SER A 141 12.99 19.91 -4.14
CA SER A 141 13.09 21.04 -5.09
C SER A 141 13.77 20.63 -6.39
N GLY A 142 13.48 21.39 -7.46
CA GLY A 142 14.02 21.16 -8.80
C GLY A 142 13.35 19.98 -9.50
N ALA A 143 14.09 19.31 -10.39
CA ALA A 143 13.57 18.25 -11.25
C ALA A 143 12.93 17.07 -10.49
N ILE A 144 13.44 16.75 -9.29
CA ILE A 144 12.97 15.62 -8.47
C ILE A 144 11.58 15.86 -7.83
N THR A 145 11.00 17.05 -7.99
CA THR A 145 9.61 17.36 -7.60
C THR A 145 8.61 16.52 -8.39
N ALA A 146 8.94 16.15 -9.64
CA ALA A 146 8.13 15.26 -10.46
C ALA A 146 8.06 13.83 -9.88
N ASP A 147 9.18 13.34 -9.32
CA ASP A 147 9.23 12.02 -8.67
C ASP A 147 8.42 12.02 -7.36
N LEU A 148 8.50 13.09 -6.57
CA LEU A 148 7.65 13.24 -5.37
C LEU A 148 6.16 13.24 -5.75
N SER A 149 5.80 14.01 -6.78
CA SER A 149 4.41 14.07 -7.27
C SER A 149 3.93 12.70 -7.74
N THR A 150 4.77 11.99 -8.48
CA THR A 150 4.48 10.63 -8.97
C THR A 150 4.28 9.65 -7.82
N ALA A 151 5.15 9.68 -6.80
CA ALA A 151 5.02 8.86 -5.60
C ALA A 151 3.67 9.10 -4.91
N ALA A 152 3.29 10.37 -4.71
CA ALA A 152 2.03 10.73 -4.08
C ALA A 152 0.80 10.28 -4.90
N ILE A 153 0.83 10.42 -6.23
CA ILE A 153 -0.25 9.97 -7.12
C ILE A 153 -0.43 8.45 -7.05
N LEU A 154 0.67 7.70 -7.07
CA LEU A 154 0.63 6.23 -6.98
C LEU A 154 0.04 5.78 -5.63
N LEU A 155 0.47 6.40 -4.53
CA LEU A 155 -0.03 6.09 -3.19
C LEU A 155 -1.51 6.41 -3.04
N GLU A 156 -1.97 7.58 -3.50
CA GLU A 156 -3.38 7.97 -3.42
C GLU A 156 -4.27 7.07 -4.30
N SER A 157 -3.83 6.80 -5.53
CA SER A 157 -4.55 5.91 -6.45
C SER A 157 -4.65 4.49 -5.88
N ALA A 158 -3.58 4.01 -5.25
CA ALA A 158 -3.57 2.72 -4.60
C ALA A 158 -4.54 2.67 -3.40
N VAL A 159 -4.59 3.71 -2.56
CA VAL A 159 -5.60 3.81 -1.48
C VAL A 159 -6.99 3.68 -2.07
N ARG A 160 -7.34 4.49 -3.07
CA ARG A 160 -8.67 4.43 -3.72
C ARG A 160 -9.00 3.04 -4.27
N ALA A 161 -8.06 2.41 -4.94
CA ALA A 161 -8.25 1.08 -5.52
C ALA A 161 -8.45 0.00 -4.44
N ILE A 162 -7.64 0.02 -3.38
CA ILE A 162 -7.76 -0.90 -2.24
C ILE A 162 -9.14 -0.74 -1.57
N LEU A 163 -9.54 0.51 -1.28
CA LEU A 163 -10.81 0.80 -0.63
C LEU A 163 -12.00 0.31 -1.47
N ARG A 164 -11.93 0.46 -2.80
CA ARG A 164 -12.97 -0.07 -3.70
C ARG A 164 -13.12 -1.58 -3.59
N CYS A 165 -12.02 -2.31 -3.42
CA CYS A 165 -12.05 -3.76 -3.19
C CYS A 165 -12.62 -4.11 -1.80
N VAL A 166 -12.27 -3.34 -0.76
CA VAL A 166 -12.86 -3.52 0.59
C VAL A 166 -14.37 -3.33 0.56
N GLU A 167 -14.85 -2.29 -0.10
CA GLU A 167 -16.29 -2.00 -0.23
C GLU A 167 -17.07 -3.13 -0.91
N GLU A 168 -16.48 -3.83 -1.88
CA GLU A 168 -17.10 -5.02 -2.48
C GLU A 168 -17.21 -6.16 -1.46
N ASN A 169 -16.16 -6.40 -0.67
CA ASN A 169 -16.18 -7.44 0.36
C ASN A 169 -17.17 -7.11 1.50
N LEU A 170 -17.34 -5.83 1.84
CA LEU A 170 -18.29 -5.37 2.86
C LEU A 170 -19.75 -5.67 2.53
N ARG A 171 -20.10 -5.90 1.25
CA ARG A 171 -21.45 -6.35 0.86
C ARG A 171 -21.78 -7.74 1.40
N ALA A 172 -20.76 -8.60 1.49
CA ALA A 172 -20.90 -9.95 2.01
C ALA A 172 -20.56 -10.05 3.51
N VAL A 173 -19.72 -9.14 4.02
CA VAL A 173 -19.33 -9.06 5.43
C VAL A 173 -19.59 -7.64 5.96
N PRO A 174 -20.83 -7.32 6.38
CA PRO A 174 -21.14 -5.99 6.87
C PRO A 174 -20.34 -5.63 8.13
N ASP A 175 -19.51 -4.59 8.02
CA ASP A 175 -18.76 -4.01 9.13
C ASP A 175 -18.87 -2.47 9.06
N PRO A 176 -19.68 -1.84 9.93
CA PRO A 176 -19.85 -0.39 9.95
C PRO A 176 -18.57 0.40 10.26
N ARG A 177 -17.63 -0.19 11.01
CA ARG A 177 -16.36 0.48 11.34
C ARG A 177 -15.46 0.50 10.12
N ALA A 178 -15.32 -0.63 9.44
CA ALA A 178 -14.57 -0.73 8.19
C ALA A 178 -15.15 0.21 7.11
N ALA A 179 -16.48 0.31 7.00
CA ALA A 179 -17.13 1.23 6.06
C ALA A 179 -16.82 2.71 6.36
N ALA A 180 -16.81 3.09 7.65
CA ALA A 180 -16.43 4.44 8.07
C ALA A 180 -14.95 4.73 7.78
N GLU A 181 -14.07 3.74 8.01
CA GLU A 181 -12.65 3.85 7.67
C GLU A 181 -12.44 4.05 6.17
N CYS A 182 -13.13 3.30 5.31
CA CYS A 182 -13.05 3.50 3.85
C CYS A 182 -13.36 4.94 3.45
N THR A 183 -14.45 5.50 3.98
CA THR A 183 -14.84 6.87 3.68
C THR A 183 -13.76 7.87 4.13
N ALA A 184 -13.33 7.77 5.39
CA ALA A 184 -12.33 8.67 5.95
C ALA A 184 -10.97 8.58 5.22
N PHE A 185 -10.55 7.37 4.88
CA PHE A 185 -9.30 7.12 4.16
C PHE A 185 -9.30 7.68 2.74
N GLY A 186 -10.41 7.54 2.02
CA GLY A 186 -10.55 8.11 0.68
C GLY A 186 -10.49 9.64 0.69
N GLU A 187 -11.20 10.28 1.62
CA GLU A 187 -11.19 11.74 1.78
C GLU A 187 -9.80 12.26 2.16
N GLU A 188 -9.15 11.59 3.11
CA GLU A 188 -7.84 11.97 3.62
C GLU A 188 -6.76 11.84 2.55
N ALA A 189 -6.73 10.72 1.81
CA ALA A 189 -5.74 10.51 0.76
C ALA A 189 -5.86 11.56 -0.35
N SER A 190 -7.09 11.86 -0.79
CA SER A 190 -7.34 12.92 -1.75
C SER A 190 -6.93 14.31 -1.25
N ARG A 191 -7.11 14.60 0.05
CA ARG A 191 -6.67 15.86 0.67
C ARG A 191 -5.14 15.95 0.69
N MET A 192 -4.45 14.89 1.10
CA MET A 192 -2.99 14.83 1.13
C MET A 192 -2.38 14.97 -0.26
N LEU A 193 -2.92 14.30 -1.28
CA LEU A 193 -2.44 14.44 -2.65
C LEU A 193 -2.51 15.89 -3.13
N ARG A 194 -3.65 16.56 -2.91
CA ARG A 194 -3.78 17.99 -3.25
C ARG A 194 -2.71 18.84 -2.56
N LEU A 195 -2.39 18.55 -1.30
CA LEU A 195 -1.34 19.25 -0.56
C LEU A 195 0.05 19.00 -1.14
N VAL A 196 0.34 17.80 -1.64
CA VAL A 196 1.64 17.51 -2.27
C VAL A 196 1.75 18.22 -3.61
N LEU A 197 0.71 18.15 -4.45
CA LEU A 197 0.75 18.68 -5.82
C LEU A 197 0.69 20.21 -5.90
N THR A 198 0.26 20.89 -4.84
CA THR A 198 0.21 22.36 -4.78
C THR A 198 1.48 22.99 -4.20
N ALA A 199 2.44 22.18 -3.75
CA ALA A 199 3.72 22.68 -3.25
C ALA A 199 4.54 23.32 -4.39
N GLY A 200 4.86 24.61 -4.25
CA GLY A 200 5.63 25.39 -5.23
C GLY A 200 4.81 26.36 -6.10
N VAL A 201 3.52 26.57 -5.81
CA VAL A 201 2.66 27.59 -6.46
C VAL A 201 2.52 28.87 -5.61
N GLU A 202 3.37 29.07 -4.59
CA GLU A 202 3.43 30.36 -3.90
C GLU A 202 4.22 31.36 -4.76
N GLU A 203 3.50 32.39 -5.24
CA GLU A 203 3.99 33.60 -5.93
C GLU A 203 5.05 34.38 -5.12
#